data_AF-A0A1H2XTI7-F1
#
_entry.id   AF-A0A1H2XTI7-F1
#
_cell.length_a   1.000
_cell.length_b   1.000
_cell.length_c   1.000
_cell.angle_alpha   90.00
_cell.angle_beta   90.00
_cell.angle_gamma   90.00
#
_symmetry.space_group_name_H-M   'P 1'
#
loop_
_entity.id
_entity.type
_entity.pdbx_description
1 polymer ?
#
loop_
_entity_poly.entity_id
_entity_poly.type
_entity_poly.pdbx_seq_one_letter_code
_entity_poly.pdbx_strand_id
1 'polypeptide(L)'
;MVLENDMRAVAAAIALTLSASAAQADALVTTAEAYGQSYSLMDVDGRCALSLDGTQPALFLAIPAPCGFLSRDGAEAQIDTQHPVKQIAIVAGPPVAAAAIDSKSGAQPEQLCALSGQPVIIDGQRVTLGAAALEPYLFCHHLGMDDLYFTDLIDQLD
;
A
#
# COMPACT_ATOMS: atom_id res chain seq x y z
N MET A 1 -29.00 49.67 -41.33
CA MET A 1 -29.39 48.37 -40.75
C MET A 1 -28.34 47.38 -41.22
N VAL A 2 -27.32 47.15 -40.40
CA VAL A 2 -26.16 46.33 -40.70
C VAL A 2 -26.09 45.27 -39.59
N LEU A 3 -26.10 44.00 -39.99
CA LEU A 3 -25.79 42.86 -39.14
C LEU A 3 -24.27 42.81 -38.94
N GLU A 4 -23.81 42.75 -37.70
CA GLU A 4 -22.47 42.29 -37.29
C GLU A 4 -22.57 42.02 -35.78
N ASN A 5 -22.83 40.77 -35.36
CA ASN A 5 -21.88 39.69 -35.13
C ASN A 5 -20.97 39.91 -33.89
N ASP A 6 -21.56 39.95 -32.69
CA ASP A 6 -20.82 39.82 -31.42
C ASP A 6 -21.36 38.64 -30.61
N MET A 7 -21.01 37.44 -31.08
CA MET A 7 -21.18 36.19 -30.32
C MET A 7 -19.80 35.60 -30.04
N ARG A 8 -18.97 36.37 -29.32
CA ARG A 8 -17.66 35.95 -28.80
C ARG A 8 -17.41 36.63 -27.46
N ALA A 9 -17.91 36.06 -26.36
CA ALA A 9 -17.32 36.23 -25.02
C ALA A 9 -18.13 35.54 -23.90
N VAL A 10 -18.42 34.24 -23.96
CA VAL A 10 -18.71 33.49 -22.72
C VAL A 10 -18.28 32.02 -22.88
N ALA A 11 -16.97 31.78 -22.93
CA ALA A 11 -16.41 30.44 -22.81
C ALA A 11 -15.03 30.50 -22.14
N ALA A 12 -14.97 31.08 -20.94
CA ALA A 12 -13.74 31.11 -20.15
C ALA A 12 -14.07 31.30 -18.66
N ALA A 13 -14.57 30.25 -18.00
CA ALA A 13 -14.53 30.13 -16.52
C ALA A 13 -15.04 28.77 -16.02
N ILE A 14 -14.55 27.64 -16.56
CA ILE A 14 -14.60 26.35 -15.85
C ILE A 14 -13.29 25.61 -16.14
N ALA A 15 -12.20 26.18 -15.65
CA ALA A 15 -10.93 25.48 -15.53
C ALA A 15 -10.32 25.98 -14.22
N LEU A 16 -9.72 25.05 -13.46
CA LEU A 16 -9.12 25.22 -12.13
C LEU A 16 -10.09 24.90 -10.98
N THR A 17 -10.20 23.61 -10.65
CA THR A 17 -9.96 23.07 -9.28
C THR A 17 -10.37 21.59 -9.14
N LEU A 18 -9.97 20.70 -10.06
CA LEU A 18 -10.10 19.24 -9.84
C LEU A 18 -8.91 18.42 -10.36
N SER A 19 -7.74 19.04 -10.47
CA SER A 19 -6.54 18.36 -11.00
C SER A 19 -5.45 18.26 -9.94
N ALA A 20 -5.80 17.76 -8.73
CA ALA A 20 -4.83 17.62 -7.65
C ALA A 20 -4.99 16.36 -6.77
N SER A 21 -5.71 15.33 -7.23
CA SER A 21 -5.86 14.09 -6.43
C SER A 21 -5.77 12.78 -7.21
N ALA A 22 -5.44 12.80 -8.50
CA ALA A 22 -5.31 11.58 -9.31
C ALA A 22 -3.87 11.17 -9.61
N ALA A 23 -2.87 12.01 -9.31
CA ALA A 23 -1.48 11.81 -9.73
C ALA A 23 -0.57 11.13 -8.67
N GLN A 24 -1.11 10.81 -7.48
CA GLN A 24 -0.39 10.04 -6.44
C GLN A 24 -0.98 8.63 -6.25
N ALA A 25 -2.00 8.30 -7.04
CA ALA A 25 -2.59 6.97 -7.13
C ALA A 25 -2.06 6.20 -8.35
N ASP A 26 -0.90 6.60 -8.90
CA ASP A 26 -0.10 5.72 -9.76
C ASP A 26 0.45 4.60 -8.85
N ALA A 27 -0.44 3.65 -8.60
CA ALA A 27 -0.22 2.27 -8.30
C ALA A 27 0.99 1.98 -7.42
N LEU A 28 0.78 2.07 -6.10
CA LEU A 28 1.45 1.19 -5.13
C LEU A 28 1.02 -0.27 -5.34
N VAL A 29 0.98 -0.72 -6.60
CA VAL A 29 0.73 -2.11 -6.99
C VAL A 29 2.05 -2.83 -6.81
N THR A 30 2.30 -3.22 -5.57
CA THR A 30 3.41 -4.08 -5.21
C THR A 30 2.96 -5.53 -5.34
N THR A 31 3.79 -6.35 -5.97
CA THR A 31 3.61 -7.80 -6.02
C THR A 31 4.44 -8.48 -4.94
N ALA A 32 3.97 -9.64 -4.48
CA ALA A 32 4.77 -10.58 -3.69
C ALA A 32 4.81 -11.92 -4.43
N GLU A 33 5.95 -12.60 -4.41
CA GLU A 33 6.06 -13.97 -4.89
C GLU A 33 6.33 -14.93 -3.73
N ALA A 34 5.44 -15.89 -3.53
CA ALA A 34 5.57 -16.89 -2.48
C ALA A 34 5.11 -18.25 -2.99
N TYR A 35 5.92 -19.29 -2.75
CA TYR A 35 5.67 -20.65 -3.26
C TYR A 35 5.41 -20.71 -4.79
N GLY A 36 6.04 -19.82 -5.56
CA GLY A 36 5.89 -19.74 -7.02
C GLY A 36 4.54 -19.19 -7.50
N GLN A 37 3.79 -18.52 -6.62
CA GLN A 37 2.55 -17.81 -6.95
C GLN A 37 2.73 -16.31 -6.77
N SER A 38 2.02 -15.52 -7.59
CA SER A 38 2.05 -14.07 -7.49
C SER A 38 0.83 -13.55 -6.72
N TYR A 39 1.10 -12.64 -5.81
CA TYR A 39 0.10 -11.96 -5.00
C TYR A 39 0.13 -10.48 -5.32
N SER A 40 -1.03 -9.87 -5.53
CA SER A 40 -1.15 -8.46 -5.90
C SER A 40 -2.11 -7.74 -4.97
N LEU A 41 -1.76 -6.50 -4.61
CA LEU A 41 -2.65 -5.60 -3.88
C LEU A 41 -3.41 -4.70 -4.85
N MET A 42 -4.67 -4.43 -4.50
CA MET A 42 -5.54 -3.54 -5.25
C MET A 42 -6.38 -2.67 -4.32
N ASP A 43 -6.77 -1.51 -4.82
CA ASP A 43 -7.77 -0.64 -4.19
C ASP A 43 -9.15 -1.00 -4.72
N VAL A 44 -10.04 -1.43 -3.82
CA VAL A 44 -11.44 -1.69 -4.12
C VAL A 44 -12.29 -0.86 -3.15
N ASP A 45 -12.92 0.19 -3.67
CA ASP A 45 -13.78 1.10 -2.92
C ASP A 45 -13.10 1.70 -1.66
N GLY A 46 -11.81 2.03 -1.75
CA GLY A 46 -11.02 2.61 -0.65
C GLY A 46 -10.53 1.58 0.37
N ARG A 47 -10.66 0.29 0.05
CA ARG A 47 -10.17 -0.83 0.88
C ARG A 47 -9.05 -1.55 0.17
N CYS A 48 -8.04 -1.95 0.95
CA CYS A 48 -6.98 -2.79 0.47
C CYS A 48 -7.50 -4.23 0.27
N ALA A 49 -7.30 -4.78 -0.92
CA ALA A 49 -7.65 -6.17 -1.23
C ALA A 49 -6.46 -6.90 -1.85
N LEU A 50 -6.29 -8.16 -1.43
CA LEU A 50 -5.25 -9.06 -1.92
C LEU A 50 -5.85 -10.06 -2.92
N SER A 51 -5.28 -10.12 -4.11
CA SER A 51 -5.60 -11.13 -5.13
C SER A 51 -4.47 -12.13 -5.29
N LEU A 52 -4.87 -13.37 -5.53
CA LEU A 52 -4.01 -14.46 -5.92
C LEU A 52 -4.29 -14.85 -7.37
N ASP A 53 -3.45 -14.37 -8.29
CA ASP A 53 -3.49 -14.62 -9.74
C ASP A 53 -4.88 -14.51 -10.40
N GLY A 54 -5.82 -13.76 -9.78
CA GLY A 54 -7.21 -13.63 -10.23
C GLY A 54 -8.04 -14.93 -10.20
N THR A 55 -7.52 -16.01 -9.62
CA THR A 55 -8.19 -17.32 -9.58
C THR A 55 -9.08 -17.50 -8.35
N GLN A 56 -8.81 -16.75 -7.29
CA GLN A 56 -9.54 -16.79 -6.03
C GLN A 56 -10.24 -15.46 -5.74
N PRO A 57 -11.33 -15.47 -4.94
CA PRO A 57 -11.91 -14.22 -4.43
C PRO A 57 -10.85 -13.41 -3.68
N ALA A 58 -10.85 -12.10 -3.89
CA ALA A 58 -9.91 -11.22 -3.21
C ALA A 58 -10.16 -11.22 -1.69
N LEU A 59 -9.08 -11.25 -0.92
CA LEU A 59 -9.13 -11.12 0.54
C LEU A 59 -9.06 -9.64 0.89
N PHE A 60 -10.09 -9.13 1.58
CA PHE A 60 -10.09 -7.75 2.02
C PHE A 60 -9.34 -7.60 3.34
N LEU A 61 -8.34 -6.71 3.33
CA LEU A 61 -7.59 -6.38 4.50
C LEU A 61 -8.41 -5.47 5.44
N ALA A 62 -7.98 -5.45 6.70
CA ALA A 62 -8.52 -4.60 7.76
C ALA A 62 -7.86 -3.21 7.80
N ILE A 63 -7.08 -2.86 6.77
CA ILE A 63 -6.43 -1.55 6.60
C ILE A 63 -6.99 -0.82 5.38
N PRO A 64 -7.07 0.53 5.41
CA PRO A 64 -7.55 1.33 4.29
C PRO A 64 -6.57 1.32 3.10
N ALA A 65 -7.08 1.66 1.91
CA ALA A 65 -6.26 1.98 0.74
C ALA A 65 -5.87 3.47 0.71
N PRO A 66 -4.79 3.88 -0.01
CA PRO A 66 -3.84 3.02 -0.71
C PRO A 66 -3.01 2.17 0.24
N CYS A 67 -2.54 1.01 -0.22
CA CYS A 67 -1.75 0.07 0.55
C CYS A 67 -0.67 -0.56 -0.34
N GLY A 68 0.33 -1.16 0.29
CA GLY A 68 1.46 -1.77 -0.41
C GLY A 68 2.20 -2.73 0.50
N PHE A 69 2.88 -3.70 -0.09
CA PHE A 69 3.81 -4.53 0.65
C PHE A 69 4.99 -3.66 1.10
N LEU A 70 5.50 -3.95 2.30
CA LEU A 70 6.86 -3.53 2.64
C LEU A 70 7.83 -4.10 1.62
N SER A 71 8.75 -3.28 1.13
CA SER A 71 9.78 -3.65 0.17
C SER A 71 11.07 -2.94 0.55
N ARG A 72 12.23 -3.60 0.42
CA ARG A 72 13.54 -2.96 0.68
C ARG A 72 14.02 -2.06 -0.45
N ASP A 73 13.49 -2.26 -1.67
CA ASP A 73 13.92 -1.54 -2.87
C ASP A 73 12.73 -1.02 -3.71
N GLY A 74 11.51 -1.13 -3.18
CA GLY A 74 10.27 -0.69 -3.83
C GLY A 74 9.75 -1.59 -4.95
N ALA A 75 10.43 -2.69 -5.28
CA ALA A 75 10.07 -3.58 -6.38
C ALA A 75 9.32 -4.84 -5.94
N GLU A 76 9.79 -5.51 -4.88
CA GLU A 76 9.26 -6.79 -4.43
C GLU A 76 9.00 -6.76 -2.92
N ALA A 77 7.94 -7.44 -2.49
CA ALA A 77 7.63 -7.57 -1.08
C ALA A 77 8.79 -8.20 -0.29
N GLN A 78 9.09 -7.62 0.87
CA GLN A 78 9.89 -8.28 1.89
C GLN A 78 9.06 -9.42 2.49
N ILE A 79 9.59 -10.64 2.38
CA ILE A 79 8.96 -11.86 2.85
C ILE A 79 9.89 -12.53 3.84
N ASP A 80 9.35 -12.95 4.98
CA ASP A 80 10.12 -13.74 5.92
C ASP A 80 10.27 -15.16 5.37
N THR A 81 11.52 -15.59 5.27
CA THR A 81 11.90 -16.93 4.79
C THR A 81 12.50 -17.78 5.91
N GLN A 82 12.64 -17.24 7.13
CA GLN A 82 13.18 -17.98 8.26
C GLN A 82 12.21 -19.04 8.78
N HIS A 83 10.92 -18.89 8.50
CA HIS A 83 9.89 -19.91 8.71
C HIS A 83 9.66 -20.71 7.41
N PRO A 84 10.32 -21.87 7.20
CA PRO A 84 10.29 -22.57 5.91
C PRO A 84 8.90 -23.10 5.49
N VAL A 85 7.97 -23.18 6.45
CA VAL A 85 6.59 -23.67 6.24
C VAL A 85 5.59 -22.52 6.12
N LYS A 86 5.96 -21.29 6.51
CA LYS A 86 5.08 -20.12 6.49
C LYS A 86 5.85 -18.90 6.01
N GLN A 87 5.49 -18.37 4.86
CA GLN A 87 6.03 -17.10 4.39
C GLN A 87 5.13 -15.97 4.84
N ILE A 88 5.71 -14.93 5.44
CA ILE A 88 4.94 -13.81 5.97
C ILE A 88 5.41 -12.51 5.33
N ALA A 89 4.46 -11.77 4.76
CA ALA A 89 4.66 -10.43 4.26
C ALA A 89 3.86 -9.44 5.11
N ILE A 90 4.30 -8.19 5.17
CA ILE A 90 3.53 -7.12 5.82
C ILE A 90 3.02 -6.16 4.77
N VAL A 91 1.72 -5.91 4.81
CA VAL A 91 1.06 -4.88 4.00
C VAL A 91 0.92 -3.62 4.83
N ALA A 92 1.57 -2.54 4.41
CA ALA A 92 1.46 -1.24 5.01
C ALA A 92 0.22 -0.50 4.46
N GLY A 93 -0.47 0.22 5.33
CA GLY A 93 -1.64 1.04 4.98
C GLY A 93 -1.26 2.36 4.30
N PRO A 94 -2.17 3.36 4.31
CA PRO A 94 -1.93 4.63 3.63
C PRO A 94 -0.73 5.37 4.22
N PRO A 95 0.09 6.01 3.36
CA PRO A 95 1.13 6.91 3.82
C PRO A 95 0.55 8.01 4.71
N VAL A 96 1.14 8.21 5.88
CA VAL A 96 0.78 9.32 6.77
C VAL A 96 1.52 10.58 6.36
N ALA A 97 0.95 11.73 6.73
CA ALA A 97 1.60 13.00 6.51
C ALA A 97 2.94 13.06 7.26
N ALA A 98 3.92 13.73 6.65
CA ALA A 98 5.21 14.12 7.23
C ALA A 98 5.17 14.45 8.73
N ALA A 99 4.20 15.29 9.12
CA ALA A 99 4.06 15.80 10.48
C ALA A 99 3.60 14.75 11.50
N ALA A 100 3.05 13.62 11.05
CA ALA A 100 2.67 12.49 11.89
C ALA A 100 3.82 11.50 12.09
N ILE A 101 4.91 11.62 11.32
CA ILE A 101 6.12 10.82 11.47
C ILE A 101 6.95 11.46 12.60
N ASP A 102 7.16 10.72 13.71
CA ASP A 102 8.00 11.21 14.79
C ASP A 102 9.42 11.46 14.26
N SER A 103 9.94 12.66 14.47
CA SER A 103 11.34 13.05 14.24
C SER A 103 12.38 12.03 14.74
N LYS A 104 12.06 11.24 15.76
CA LYS A 104 12.93 10.19 16.32
C LYS A 104 13.00 8.91 15.48
N SER A 105 12.02 8.68 14.60
CA SER A 105 12.01 7.52 13.70
C SER A 105 13.11 7.60 12.64
N GLY A 106 13.68 8.81 12.40
CA GLY A 106 14.65 9.04 11.33
C GLY A 106 14.04 8.97 9.93
N ALA A 107 12.75 8.67 9.82
CA ALA A 107 12.06 8.57 8.55
C ALA A 107 11.78 9.95 7.96
N GLN A 108 12.03 10.10 6.67
CA GLN A 108 11.74 11.30 5.92
C GLN A 108 10.30 11.28 5.38
N PRO A 109 9.64 12.43 5.26
CA PRO A 109 8.28 12.56 4.73
C PRO A 109 8.00 11.86 3.39
N GLU A 110 8.97 11.90 2.49
CA GLU A 110 8.93 11.26 1.18
C GLU A 110 8.97 9.73 1.25
N GLN A 111 9.18 9.15 2.44
CA GLN A 111 9.39 7.71 2.61
C GLN A 111 8.10 6.86 2.60
N LEU A 112 6.96 7.48 2.28
CA LEU A 112 5.66 6.85 2.11
C LEU A 112 5.29 5.92 3.29
N CYS A 113 5.60 6.30 4.53
CA CYS A 113 5.41 5.41 5.68
C CYS A 113 3.96 5.40 6.20
N ALA A 114 3.49 4.25 6.67
CA ALA A 114 2.18 4.07 7.27
C ALA A 114 2.29 3.80 8.78
N LEU A 115 1.26 4.15 9.55
CA LEU A 115 1.18 3.84 10.99
C LEU A 115 0.44 2.53 11.29
N SER A 116 -0.08 1.89 10.24
CA SER A 116 -0.82 0.64 10.32
C SER A 116 -0.23 -0.34 9.31
N GLY A 117 -0.08 -1.60 9.72
CA GLY A 117 0.31 -2.69 8.83
C GLY A 117 -0.48 -3.94 9.14
N GLN A 118 -0.66 -4.83 8.17
CA GLN A 118 -1.32 -6.11 8.40
C GLN A 118 -0.46 -7.26 7.85
N PRO A 119 -0.21 -8.30 8.65
CA PRO A 119 0.47 -9.49 8.17
C PRO A 119 -0.40 -10.26 7.17
N VAL A 120 0.22 -10.72 6.10
CA VAL A 120 -0.31 -11.70 5.17
C VAL A 120 0.53 -12.96 5.34
N ILE A 121 -0.09 -14.01 5.86
CA ILE A 121 0.53 -15.30 6.14
C ILE A 121 0.20 -16.25 5.00
N ILE A 122 1.25 -16.74 4.33
CA ILE A 122 1.18 -17.59 3.15
C ILE A 122 1.74 -18.96 3.54
N ASP A 123 0.88 -19.97 3.55
CA ASP A 123 1.19 -21.37 3.86
C ASP A 123 0.82 -22.23 2.64
N GLY A 124 1.79 -22.42 1.75
CA GLY A 124 1.60 -23.07 0.46
C GLY A 124 0.60 -22.33 -0.43
N GLN A 125 -0.60 -22.89 -0.59
CA GLN A 125 -1.70 -22.27 -1.37
C GLN A 125 -2.73 -21.55 -0.48
N ARG A 126 -2.60 -21.65 0.84
CA ARG A 126 -3.51 -20.99 1.77
C ARG A 126 -2.94 -19.63 2.13
N VAL A 127 -3.76 -18.60 1.95
CA VAL A 127 -3.48 -17.26 2.46
C VAL A 127 -4.39 -16.98 3.64
N THR A 128 -3.81 -16.48 4.72
CA THR A 128 -4.55 -15.99 5.89
C THR A 128 -4.08 -14.59 6.23
N LEU A 129 -5.03 -13.77 6.69
CA LEU A 129 -4.72 -12.44 7.19
C LEU A 129 -4.45 -12.54 8.70
N GLY A 130 -3.35 -11.96 9.14
CA GLY A 130 -3.06 -11.80 10.57
C GLY A 130 -4.10 -10.92 11.27
N ALA A 131 -4.15 -11.02 12.60
CA ALA A 131 -5.01 -10.16 13.43
C ALA A 131 -4.74 -8.67 13.16
N ALA A 132 -5.79 -7.85 13.30
CA ALA A 132 -5.88 -6.48 12.79
C ALA A 132 -4.69 -5.56 13.13
N ALA A 133 -4.46 -4.60 12.23
CA ALA A 133 -3.48 -3.50 12.23
C ALA A 133 -2.42 -3.54 13.35
N LEU A 134 -1.20 -3.93 12.99
CA LEU A 134 0.01 -3.70 13.78
C LEU A 134 0.12 -2.20 14.05
N GLU A 135 -0.06 -1.80 15.30
CA GLU A 135 0.08 -0.42 15.78
C GLU A 135 0.83 -0.43 17.12
N PRO A 136 1.69 0.56 17.42
CA PRO A 136 2.07 1.73 16.61
C PRO A 136 3.44 1.52 15.94
N TYR A 137 3.51 0.72 14.87
CA TYR A 137 4.74 0.57 14.08
C TYR A 137 4.72 1.55 12.90
N LEU A 138 5.90 2.04 12.52
CA LEU A 138 6.08 2.84 11.31
C LEU A 138 6.53 1.92 10.17
N PHE A 139 5.66 1.75 9.17
CA PHE A 139 5.86 0.85 8.04
C PHE A 139 6.16 1.63 6.77
N CYS A 140 7.43 1.74 6.41
CA CYS A 140 7.86 2.46 5.21
C CYS A 140 7.88 1.53 4.00
N HIS A 141 7.00 1.79 3.04
CA HIS A 141 6.71 0.87 1.92
C HIS A 141 7.96 0.49 1.10
N HIS A 142 8.94 1.38 0.96
CA HIS A 142 10.15 1.15 0.13
C HIS A 142 11.46 1.03 0.92
N LEU A 143 11.40 1.07 2.25
CA LEU A 143 12.57 0.77 3.08
C LEU A 143 12.51 -0.65 3.64
N GLY A 144 11.31 -1.22 3.74
CA GLY A 144 11.08 -2.46 4.45
C GLY A 144 11.36 -2.30 5.94
N MET A 145 11.65 -3.41 6.58
CA MET A 145 12.16 -3.48 7.94
C MET A 145 13.53 -4.16 7.94
N ASP A 146 14.37 -3.80 8.90
CA ASP A 146 15.60 -4.56 9.17
C ASP A 146 15.24 -6.02 9.52
N ASP A 147 16.05 -6.99 9.11
CA ASP A 147 15.68 -8.41 9.14
C ASP A 147 15.52 -8.93 10.56
N LEU A 148 16.33 -8.44 11.51
CA LEU A 148 16.20 -8.85 12.92
C LEU A 148 14.86 -8.36 13.47
N TYR A 149 14.53 -7.09 13.24
CA TYR A 149 13.25 -6.52 13.68
C TYR A 149 12.05 -7.13 12.95
N PHE A 150 12.23 -7.49 11.69
CA PHE A 150 11.19 -8.13 10.89
C PHE A 150 10.92 -9.54 11.41
N THR A 151 11.95 -10.37 11.60
CA THR A 151 11.82 -11.69 12.23
C THR A 151 11.23 -11.59 13.63
N ASP A 152 11.72 -10.70 14.50
CA ASP A 152 11.20 -10.52 15.85
C ASP A 152 9.71 -10.14 15.86
N LEU A 153 9.26 -9.35 14.88
CA LEU A 153 7.85 -9.01 14.69
C LEU A 153 7.06 -10.22 14.21
N ILE A 154 7.60 -11.02 13.30
CA ILE A 154 6.98 -12.26 12.83
C ILE A 154 6.82 -13.27 13.96
N ASP A 155 7.84 -13.47 14.80
CA ASP A 155 7.82 -14.38 15.95
C ASP A 155 6.74 -14.02 16.99
N GLN A 156 6.32 -12.75 17.04
CA GLN A 156 5.23 -12.30 17.92
C GLN A 156 3.83 -12.57 17.35
N LEU A 157 3.73 -12.97 16.08
CA LEU A 157 2.46 -13.16 15.36
C LEU A 157 2.05 -14.63 15.25
N ASP A 158 2.93 -15.57 15.58
CA ASP A 158 2.65 -17.02 15.69
C ASP A 158 2.24 -17.43 17.13
#